data_AF-A0A955BTH3-F1
#
_entry.id   AF-A0A955BTH3-F1
#
_cell.length_a   1.000
_cell.length_b   1.000
_cell.length_c   1.000
_cell.angle_alpha   90.00
_cell.angle_beta   90.00
_cell.angle_gamma   90.00
#
_symmetry.space_group_name_H-M   'P 1'
#
loop_
_entity.id
_entity.type
_entity.pdbx_description
1 polymer ?
#
loop_
_entity_poly.entity_id
_entity_poly.type
_entity_poly.pdbx_seq_one_letter_code
_entity_poly.pdbx_strand_id
1 'polypeptide(L)'
;MASDFRLKERLPRLTERLVDTYAMIEGMNHLDHCPLPKYDEVIRAVQDLKEILYPGYRQREGLHHGNIGYYVGDLVDRLHDLLTKQVGRALRHEAGADCDEDVDYEALGQAKVLEFLDRLPELREILSTDVKAAYAGDPACKGPAEVIFCYPGLEAITVHRLAHELYKLDIPFIPRMMAEWAHGRTGIDIHPGATIGRYFFIDHGTGV
;
A
#
# COMPACT_ATOMS: atom_id res chain seq x y z
N MET A 1 -14.84 30.21 29.07
CA MET A 1 -15.25 29.45 30.27
C MET A 1 -14.44 28.17 30.30
N ALA A 2 -13.91 27.78 31.47
CA ALA A 2 -13.22 26.50 31.62
C ALA A 2 -14.21 25.33 31.51
N SER A 3 -13.75 24.17 31.04
CA SER A 3 -14.57 22.95 30.94
C SER A 3 -15.03 22.50 32.33
N ASP A 4 -16.30 22.11 32.48
CA ASP A 4 -16.82 21.54 33.72
C ASP A 4 -16.46 20.05 33.83
N PHE A 5 -15.52 19.74 34.71
CA PHE A 5 -14.99 18.39 34.89
C PHE A 5 -16.00 17.40 35.49
N ARG A 6 -17.04 17.87 36.19
CA ARG A 6 -18.07 17.01 36.78
C ARG A 6 -18.88 16.27 35.72
N LEU A 7 -19.00 16.84 34.53
CA LEU A 7 -19.69 16.19 33.41
C LEU A 7 -18.95 14.93 32.92
N LYS A 8 -17.65 14.80 33.21
CA LYS A 8 -16.85 13.61 32.85
C LYS A 8 -17.22 12.37 33.66
N GLU A 9 -17.93 12.51 34.78
CA GLU A 9 -18.45 11.38 35.57
C GLU A 9 -19.44 10.52 34.77
N ARG A 10 -20.00 11.04 33.68
CA ARG A 10 -20.89 10.30 32.77
C ARG A 10 -20.14 9.38 31.79
N LEU A 11 -18.82 9.54 31.62
CA LEU A 11 -18.03 8.79 30.64
C LEU A 11 -18.03 7.28 30.89
N PRO A 12 -17.86 6.76 32.12
CA PRO A 12 -17.89 5.32 32.37
C PRO A 12 -19.19 4.66 31.90
N ARG A 13 -20.35 5.28 32.21
CA ARG A 13 -21.66 4.79 31.75
C ARG A 13 -21.80 4.83 30.22
N LEU A 14 -21.21 5.83 29.55
CA LEU A 14 -21.18 5.86 28.08
C LEU A 14 -20.31 4.74 27.53
N THR A 15 -19.14 4.49 28.13
CA THR A 15 -18.23 3.41 27.76
C THR A 15 -18.90 2.05 27.89
N GLU A 16 -19.54 1.76 29.03
CA GLU A 16 -20.30 0.52 29.23
C GLU A 16 -21.34 0.33 28.12
N ARG A 17 -22.17 1.34 27.88
CA ARG A 17 -23.18 1.29 26.81
C ARG A 17 -22.59 1.06 25.42
N LEU A 18 -21.38 1.57 25.13
CA LEU A 18 -20.70 1.31 23.87
C LEU A 18 -20.12 -0.11 23.82
N VAL A 19 -19.52 -0.59 24.90
CA VAL A 19 -19.00 -1.96 25.00
C VAL A 19 -20.12 -2.98 24.83
N ASP A 20 -21.29 -2.72 25.41
CA ASP A 20 -22.48 -3.55 25.22
C ASP A 20 -22.85 -3.66 23.72
N THR A 21 -22.70 -2.58 22.94
CA THR A 21 -22.98 -2.65 21.49
C THR A 21 -22.03 -3.56 20.73
N TYR A 22 -20.82 -3.82 21.22
CA TYR A 22 -19.87 -4.71 20.55
C TYR A 22 -20.31 -6.17 20.59
N ALA A 23 -21.05 -6.57 21.64
CA ALA A 23 -21.65 -7.90 21.72
C ALA A 23 -22.99 -8.00 20.97
N MET A 24 -23.69 -6.87 20.76
CA MET A 24 -25.02 -6.84 20.13
C MET A 24 -25.00 -6.66 18.62
N ILE A 25 -23.95 -6.02 18.09
CA ILE A 25 -23.82 -5.69 16.66
C ILE A 25 -22.73 -6.56 16.05
N GLU A 26 -23.14 -7.63 15.35
CA GLU A 26 -22.23 -8.54 14.65
C GLU A 26 -21.64 -7.89 13.38
N GLY A 27 -20.44 -8.32 12.99
CA GLY A 27 -19.80 -7.94 11.71
C GLY A 27 -19.14 -6.55 11.67
N MET A 28 -19.22 -5.75 12.74
CA MET A 28 -18.55 -4.44 12.82
C MET A 28 -17.31 -4.43 13.73
N ASN A 29 -17.01 -5.56 14.37
CA ASN A 29 -15.90 -5.72 15.31
C ASN A 29 -15.04 -6.92 14.91
N HIS A 30 -13.74 -6.82 15.17
CA HIS A 30 -12.76 -7.91 14.98
C HIS A 30 -12.02 -8.16 16.30
N LEU A 31 -12.78 -8.57 17.33
CA LEU A 31 -12.30 -8.84 18.69
C LEU A 31 -12.08 -10.34 18.87
N ASP A 32 -11.12 -10.72 19.72
CA ASP A 32 -10.79 -12.13 20.01
C ASP A 32 -10.40 -12.98 18.78
N HIS A 33 -9.97 -12.31 17.70
CA HIS A 33 -9.53 -12.93 16.46
C HIS A 33 -8.05 -12.65 16.16
N CYS A 34 -7.51 -13.37 15.17
CA CYS A 34 -6.17 -13.11 14.68
C CYS A 34 -6.01 -11.70 14.10
N PRO A 35 -4.85 -11.04 14.32
CA PRO A 35 -4.62 -9.70 13.80
C PRO A 35 -4.75 -9.62 12.28
N LEU A 36 -5.59 -8.70 11.79
CA LEU A 36 -5.65 -8.33 10.37
C LEU A 36 -4.38 -7.61 9.90
N PRO A 37 -4.18 -7.49 8.57
CA PRO A 37 -3.17 -6.61 8.00
C PRO A 37 -3.29 -5.18 8.55
N LYS A 38 -2.16 -4.58 8.91
CA LYS A 38 -2.12 -3.21 9.44
C LYS A 38 -2.03 -2.22 8.29
N TYR A 39 -3.01 -1.33 8.18
CA TYR A 39 -3.06 -0.29 7.15
C TYR A 39 -1.77 0.54 7.09
N ASP A 40 -1.33 1.06 8.23
CA ASP A 40 -0.11 1.90 8.28
C ASP A 40 1.15 1.17 7.82
N GLU A 41 1.27 -0.13 8.08
CA GLU A 41 2.42 -0.92 7.62
C GLU A 41 2.36 -1.13 6.10
N VAL A 42 1.17 -1.40 5.55
CA VAL A 42 0.98 -1.49 4.08
C VAL A 42 1.36 -0.16 3.41
N ILE A 43 0.97 0.98 3.98
CA ILE A 43 1.32 2.29 3.42
C ILE A 43 2.83 2.57 3.52
N ARG A 44 3.48 2.18 4.62
CA ARG A 44 4.95 2.25 4.72
C ARG A 44 5.62 1.40 3.64
N ALA A 45 5.12 0.19 3.38
CA ALA A 45 5.63 -0.64 2.30
C ALA A 45 5.49 0.03 0.93
N VAL A 46 4.36 0.68 0.65
CA VAL A 46 4.17 1.46 -0.59
C VAL A 46 5.22 2.57 -0.71
N GLN A 47 5.51 3.27 0.38
CA GLN A 47 6.51 4.34 0.39
C GLN A 47 7.93 3.79 0.14
N ASP A 48 8.32 2.71 0.83
CA ASP A 48 9.62 2.04 0.64
C ASP A 48 9.76 1.47 -0.79
N LEU A 49 8.70 0.89 -1.35
CA LEU A 49 8.67 0.46 -2.76
C LEU A 49 8.92 1.63 -3.72
N LYS A 50 8.35 2.81 -3.44
CA LYS A 50 8.58 4.00 -4.26
C LYS A 50 10.01 4.53 -4.16
N GLU A 51 10.70 4.35 -3.04
CA GLU A 51 12.14 4.65 -2.91
C GLU A 51 12.97 3.75 -3.85
N ILE A 52 12.61 2.47 -3.95
CA ILE A 52 13.28 1.51 -4.84
C ILE A 52 13.01 1.83 -6.32
N LEU A 53 11.76 2.18 -6.66
CA LEU A 53 11.36 2.45 -8.04
C LEU A 53 11.93 3.77 -8.57
N TYR A 54 11.99 4.80 -7.72
CA TYR A 54 12.40 6.16 -8.06
C TYR A 54 13.50 6.70 -7.12
N PRO A 55 14.67 6.06 -7.05
CA PRO A 55 15.73 6.47 -6.13
C PRO A 55 16.19 7.89 -6.43
N GLY A 56 16.20 8.74 -5.41
CA GLY A 56 16.59 10.15 -5.50
C GLY A 56 15.44 11.14 -5.78
N TYR A 57 14.20 10.68 -5.97
CA TYR A 57 13.02 11.54 -6.14
C TYR A 57 12.12 11.62 -4.91
N ARG A 58 12.44 10.88 -3.85
CA ARG A 58 11.59 10.71 -2.67
C ARG A 58 12.31 11.22 -1.42
N GLN A 59 12.46 10.43 -0.36
CA GLN A 59 12.87 10.91 0.96
C GLN A 59 14.39 11.05 1.10
N ARG A 60 15.19 10.22 0.43
CA ARG A 60 16.64 10.18 0.66
C ARG A 60 17.43 11.06 -0.31
N GLU A 61 18.19 11.99 0.25
CA GLU A 61 19.16 12.84 -0.46
C GLU A 61 20.55 12.19 -0.53
N GLY A 62 21.40 12.65 -1.45
CA GLY A 62 22.80 12.22 -1.53
C GLY A 62 23.01 10.77 -1.98
N LEU A 63 22.03 10.17 -2.67
CA LEU A 63 22.19 8.87 -3.29
C LEU A 63 23.14 8.95 -4.49
N HIS A 64 24.08 8.01 -4.58
CA HIS A 64 25.02 7.87 -5.69
C HIS A 64 25.41 6.40 -5.88
N HIS A 65 26.06 6.08 -6.99
CA HIS A 65 26.42 4.69 -7.36
C HIS A 65 27.24 3.93 -6.30
N GLY A 66 27.93 4.65 -5.41
CA GLY A 66 28.73 4.05 -4.33
C GLY A 66 27.92 3.68 -3.08
N ASN A 67 26.72 4.23 -2.88
CA ASN A 67 25.90 3.97 -1.69
C ASN A 67 24.54 3.32 -1.99
N ILE A 68 24.07 3.40 -3.25
CA ILE A 68 22.73 2.96 -3.61
C ILE A 68 22.48 1.46 -3.36
N GLY A 69 23.51 0.62 -3.56
CA GLY A 69 23.40 -0.81 -3.30
C GLY A 69 23.09 -1.14 -1.85
N TYR A 70 23.72 -0.45 -0.89
CA TYR A 70 23.44 -0.64 0.53
C TYR A 70 22.03 -0.17 0.90
N TYR A 71 21.62 0.96 0.33
CA TYR A 71 20.31 1.53 0.62
C TYR A 71 19.17 0.66 0.09
N VAL A 72 19.24 0.24 -1.18
CA VAL A 72 18.23 -0.64 -1.78
C VAL A 72 18.25 -2.01 -1.10
N GLY A 73 19.42 -2.53 -0.73
CA GLY A 73 19.53 -3.79 0.02
C GLY A 73 18.78 -3.75 1.36
N ASP A 74 18.98 -2.70 2.16
CA ASP A 74 18.25 -2.48 3.42
C ASP A 74 16.73 -2.37 3.22
N LEU A 75 16.29 -1.66 2.16
CA LEU A 75 14.86 -1.53 1.86
C LEU A 75 14.23 -2.87 1.44
N VAL A 76 14.92 -3.65 0.59
CA VAL A 76 14.41 -4.95 0.13
C VAL A 76 14.28 -5.93 1.30
N ASP A 77 15.27 -5.99 2.18
CA ASP A 77 15.25 -6.84 3.39
C ASP A 77 14.08 -6.47 4.32
N ARG A 78 13.93 -5.17 4.62
CA ARG A 78 12.81 -4.67 5.43
C ARG A 78 11.45 -4.94 4.78
N LEU A 79 11.33 -4.71 3.47
CA LEU A 79 10.10 -4.94 2.72
C LEU A 79 9.71 -6.40 2.74
N HIS A 80 10.67 -7.31 2.58
CA HIS A 80 10.44 -8.74 2.66
C HIS A 80 9.79 -9.11 4.00
N ASP A 81 10.37 -8.70 5.13
CA ASP A 81 9.86 -9.04 6.45
C ASP A 81 8.48 -8.43 6.72
N LEU A 82 8.33 -7.14 6.38
CA LEU A 82 7.09 -6.41 6.60
C LEU A 82 5.95 -7.00 5.78
N LEU A 83 6.16 -7.19 4.47
CA LEU A 83 5.14 -7.72 3.56
C LEU A 83 4.82 -9.17 3.88
N THR A 84 5.81 -10.02 4.20
CA THR A 84 5.58 -11.43 4.58
C THR A 84 4.60 -11.51 5.74
N LYS A 85 4.80 -10.69 6.77
CA LYS A 85 3.90 -10.61 7.91
C LYS A 85 2.50 -10.09 7.56
N GLN A 86 2.39 -9.06 6.71
CA GLN A 86 1.07 -8.54 6.33
C GLN A 86 0.31 -9.50 5.41
N VAL A 87 0.98 -10.11 4.45
CA VAL A 87 0.42 -11.10 3.53
C VAL A 87 -0.01 -12.34 4.30
N GLY A 88 0.81 -12.86 5.22
CA GLY A 88 0.44 -14.00 6.05
C GLY A 88 -0.83 -13.76 6.88
N ARG A 89 -0.98 -12.56 7.44
CA ARG A 89 -2.22 -12.14 8.13
C ARG A 89 -3.43 -12.08 7.21
N ALA A 90 -3.23 -11.56 6.00
CA ALA A 90 -4.27 -11.45 4.98
C ALA A 90 -4.76 -12.85 4.56
N LEU A 91 -3.83 -13.76 4.25
CA LEU A 91 -4.11 -15.13 3.84
C LEU A 91 -4.80 -15.95 4.94
N ARG A 92 -4.33 -15.82 6.19
CA ARG A 92 -4.96 -16.49 7.34
C ARG A 92 -6.42 -16.08 7.48
N HIS A 93 -6.69 -14.78 7.40
CA HIS A 93 -8.05 -14.27 7.56
C HIS A 93 -8.98 -14.71 6.42
N GLU A 94 -8.50 -14.69 5.18
CA GLU A 94 -9.26 -15.18 4.01
C GLU A 94 -9.60 -16.68 4.13
N ALA A 95 -8.69 -17.47 4.69
CA ALA A 95 -8.93 -18.89 4.97
C ALA A 95 -9.90 -19.14 6.12
N GLY A 96 -10.28 -18.11 6.89
CA GLY A 96 -11.09 -18.24 8.10
C GLY A 96 -10.38 -18.99 9.23
N ALA A 97 -9.04 -19.00 9.20
CA ALA A 97 -8.22 -19.81 10.09
C ALA A 97 -7.95 -19.15 11.45
N ASP A 98 -7.98 -19.95 12.50
CA ASP A 98 -7.65 -19.50 13.86
C ASP A 98 -6.14 -19.35 14.07
N CYS A 99 -5.77 -18.73 15.19
CA CYS A 99 -4.37 -18.40 15.49
C CYS A 99 -3.53 -19.61 15.90
N ASP A 100 -4.21 -20.67 16.32
CA ASP A 100 -3.62 -21.90 16.84
C ASP A 100 -3.58 -23.02 15.78
N GLU A 101 -4.00 -22.75 14.54
CA GLU A 101 -3.88 -23.72 13.45
C GLU A 101 -2.42 -23.94 13.04
N ASP A 102 -2.07 -25.20 12.74
CA ASP A 102 -0.71 -25.61 12.34
C ASP A 102 -0.27 -25.12 10.95
N VAL A 103 -1.11 -24.38 10.23
CA VAL A 103 -0.78 -23.85 8.90
C VAL A 103 0.08 -22.59 9.03
N ASP A 104 1.31 -22.67 8.51
CA ASP A 104 2.22 -21.54 8.45
C ASP A 104 1.88 -20.60 7.28
N TYR A 105 0.89 -19.74 7.51
CA TYR A 105 0.51 -18.68 6.58
C TYR A 105 1.62 -17.64 6.36
N GLU A 106 2.58 -17.53 7.28
CA GLU A 106 3.72 -16.61 7.11
C GLU A 106 4.70 -17.17 6.08
N ALA A 107 4.99 -18.48 6.13
CA ALA A 107 5.77 -19.16 5.08
C ALA A 107 5.08 -19.11 3.70
N LEU A 108 3.75 -19.30 3.64
CA LEU A 108 2.99 -19.13 2.40
C LEU A 108 3.06 -17.70 1.87
N GLY A 109 2.96 -16.71 2.76
CA GLY A 109 3.12 -15.30 2.43
C GLY A 109 4.52 -14.98 1.92
N GLN A 110 5.55 -15.58 2.53
CA GLN A 110 6.95 -15.35 2.17
C GLN A 110 7.24 -15.69 0.71
N ALA A 111 6.78 -16.85 0.24
CA ALA A 111 6.98 -17.27 -1.14
C ALA A 111 6.35 -16.28 -2.14
N LYS A 112 5.12 -15.83 -1.88
CA LYS A 112 4.42 -14.83 -2.71
C LYS A 112 5.11 -13.48 -2.67
N VAL A 113 5.65 -13.06 -1.52
CA VAL A 113 6.36 -11.79 -1.37
C VAL A 113 7.68 -11.80 -2.13
N LEU A 114 8.44 -12.90 -2.09
CA LEU A 114 9.64 -13.04 -2.91
C LEU A 114 9.31 -12.95 -4.40
N GLU A 115 8.27 -13.66 -4.85
CA GLU A 115 7.81 -13.56 -6.23
C GLU A 115 7.44 -12.11 -6.62
N PHE A 116 6.74 -11.38 -5.75
CA PHE A 116 6.43 -9.98 -5.96
C PHE A 116 7.68 -9.08 -6.05
N LEU A 117 8.64 -9.25 -5.13
CA LEU A 117 9.87 -8.44 -5.11
C LEU A 117 10.73 -8.70 -6.36
N ASP A 118 10.75 -9.93 -6.86
CA ASP A 118 11.44 -10.29 -8.11
C ASP A 118 10.85 -9.60 -9.35
N ARG A 119 9.60 -9.11 -9.29
CA ARG A 119 8.97 -8.33 -10.37
C ARG A 119 9.37 -6.85 -10.40
N LEU A 120 10.00 -6.32 -9.35
CA LEU A 120 10.33 -4.89 -9.25
C LEU A 120 11.19 -4.35 -10.39
N PRO A 121 12.22 -5.07 -10.90
CA PRO A 121 12.98 -4.61 -12.06
C PRO A 121 12.11 -4.42 -13.31
N GLU A 122 11.24 -5.37 -13.63
CA GLU A 122 10.33 -5.27 -14.79
C GLU A 122 9.29 -4.17 -14.59
N LEU A 123 8.73 -4.04 -13.38
CA LEU A 123 7.82 -2.93 -13.05
C LEU A 123 8.48 -1.57 -13.29
N ARG A 124 9.77 -1.43 -12.94
CA ARG A 124 10.52 -0.19 -13.18
C ARG A 124 10.68 0.10 -14.68
N GLU A 125 10.85 -0.93 -15.51
CA GLU A 125 10.86 -0.76 -16.97
C GLU A 125 9.48 -0.35 -17.53
N ILE A 126 8.40 -0.90 -16.98
CA ILE A 126 7.03 -0.53 -17.37
C ILE A 126 6.75 0.92 -16.95
N LEU A 127 7.04 1.30 -15.71
CA LEU A 127 6.84 2.66 -15.21
C LEU A 127 7.68 3.69 -15.99
N SER A 128 8.87 3.31 -16.47
CA SER A 128 9.64 4.16 -17.38
C SER A 128 8.87 4.49 -18.67
N THR A 129 8.04 3.57 -19.18
CA THR A 129 7.18 3.82 -20.34
C THR A 129 6.01 4.76 -20.02
N ASP A 130 5.46 4.68 -18.81
CA ASP A 130 4.38 5.58 -18.37
C ASP A 130 4.89 7.00 -18.16
N VAL A 131 6.10 7.16 -17.59
CA VAL A 131 6.79 8.46 -17.50
C VAL A 131 6.99 9.08 -18.90
N LYS A 132 7.41 8.26 -19.88
CA LYS A 132 7.55 8.71 -21.27
C LYS A 132 6.21 9.11 -21.89
N ALA A 133 5.16 8.35 -21.62
CA ALA A 133 3.82 8.63 -22.12
C ALA A 133 3.27 9.94 -21.53
N ALA A 134 3.46 10.18 -20.23
CA ALA A 134 3.07 11.43 -19.59
C ALA A 134 3.83 12.63 -20.16
N TYR A 135 5.16 12.52 -20.29
CA TYR A 135 5.95 13.59 -20.89
C TYR A 135 5.56 13.90 -22.33
N ALA A 136 5.26 12.87 -23.14
CA ALA A 136 4.82 13.06 -24.52
C ALA A 136 3.37 13.54 -24.63
N GLY A 137 2.53 13.18 -23.66
CA GLY A 137 1.10 13.45 -23.63
C GLY A 137 0.73 14.83 -23.11
N ASP A 138 1.60 15.48 -22.33
CA ASP A 138 1.41 16.84 -21.81
C ASP A 138 2.41 17.82 -22.45
N PRO A 139 1.97 18.66 -23.41
CA PRO A 139 2.83 19.68 -24.05
C PRO A 139 3.43 20.72 -23.09
N ALA A 140 2.86 20.89 -21.89
CA ALA A 140 3.34 21.87 -20.91
C ALA A 140 4.48 21.33 -20.04
N CYS A 141 4.61 20.00 -19.94
CA CYS A 141 5.59 19.30 -19.11
C CYS A 141 7.03 19.69 -19.48
N LYS A 142 7.84 20.08 -18.48
CA LYS A 142 9.24 20.50 -18.69
C LYS A 142 10.21 19.34 -18.75
N GLY A 143 9.83 18.17 -18.27
CA GLY A 143 10.62 16.96 -18.43
C GLY A 143 10.18 15.80 -17.53
N PRO A 144 10.78 14.61 -17.72
CA PRO A 144 10.45 13.40 -16.95
C PRO A 144 10.56 13.57 -15.43
N ALA A 145 11.49 14.41 -14.97
CA ALA A 145 11.67 14.69 -13.54
C ALA A 145 10.43 15.34 -12.91
N GLU A 146 9.75 16.24 -13.64
CA GLU A 146 8.52 16.89 -13.19
C GLU A 146 7.40 15.85 -13.04
N VAL A 147 7.27 14.95 -14.03
CA VAL A 147 6.31 13.85 -13.99
C VAL A 147 6.51 12.97 -12.75
N ILE A 148 7.75 12.51 -12.52
CA ILE A 148 8.08 11.63 -11.38
C ILE A 148 7.82 12.33 -10.04
N PHE A 149 8.09 13.63 -9.99
CA PHE A 149 8.03 14.39 -8.75
C PHE A 149 6.59 14.69 -8.32
N CYS A 150 5.70 15.11 -9.23
CA CYS A 150 4.41 15.68 -8.82
C CYS A 150 3.18 15.33 -9.68
N TYR A 151 3.28 14.47 -10.72
CA TYR A 151 2.08 14.15 -11.52
C TYR A 151 1.20 13.13 -10.79
N PRO A 152 -0.08 13.47 -10.47
CA PRO A 152 -0.97 12.59 -9.71
C PRO A 152 -1.33 11.32 -10.49
N GLY A 153 -1.40 11.39 -11.82
CA GLY A 153 -1.61 10.23 -12.68
C GLY A 153 -0.52 9.18 -12.52
N LEU A 154 0.76 9.59 -12.50
CA LEU A 154 1.87 8.64 -12.30
C LEU A 154 1.89 8.06 -10.89
N GLU A 155 1.51 8.83 -9.87
CA GLU A 155 1.34 8.34 -8.50
C GLU A 155 0.30 7.20 -8.45
N ALA A 156 -0.89 7.42 -9.02
CA ALA A 156 -1.95 6.42 -9.05
C ALA A 156 -1.55 5.17 -9.86
N ILE A 157 -0.94 5.35 -11.04
CA ILE A 157 -0.47 4.24 -11.88
C ILE A 157 0.62 3.43 -11.18
N THR A 158 1.57 4.09 -10.50
CA THR A 158 2.62 3.41 -9.73
C THR A 158 2.01 2.47 -8.70
N VAL A 159 1.08 2.99 -7.89
CA VAL A 159 0.45 2.20 -6.82
C VAL A 159 -0.42 1.10 -7.40
N HIS A 160 -1.19 1.40 -8.46
CA HIS A 160 -2.00 0.41 -9.16
C HIS A 160 -1.15 -0.75 -9.67
N ARG A 161 -0.01 -0.49 -10.34
CA ARG A 161 0.83 -1.56 -10.87
C ARG A 161 1.43 -2.44 -9.77
N LEU A 162 1.84 -1.85 -8.65
CA LEU A 162 2.29 -2.61 -7.48
C LEU A 162 1.16 -3.46 -6.89
N ALA A 163 -0.02 -2.86 -6.70
CA ALA A 163 -1.20 -3.55 -6.19
C ALA A 163 -1.67 -4.66 -7.13
N HIS A 164 -1.56 -4.45 -8.44
CA HIS A 164 -1.94 -5.41 -9.47
C HIS A 164 -1.05 -6.66 -9.45
N GLU A 165 0.26 -6.53 -9.22
CA GLU A 165 1.12 -7.70 -9.03
C GLU A 165 0.69 -8.52 -7.81
N LEU A 166 0.41 -7.87 -6.67
CA LEU A 166 -0.09 -8.57 -5.48
C LEU A 166 -1.48 -9.20 -5.71
N TYR A 167 -2.35 -8.53 -6.49
CA TYR A 167 -3.65 -9.05 -6.87
C TYR A 167 -3.54 -10.32 -7.73
N LYS A 168 -2.62 -10.36 -8.70
CA LYS A 168 -2.35 -11.55 -9.52
C LYS A 168 -1.80 -12.74 -8.72
N LEU A 169 -1.23 -12.48 -7.55
CA LEU A 169 -0.78 -13.50 -6.61
C LEU A 169 -1.88 -13.93 -5.63
N ASP A 170 -3.14 -13.58 -5.88
CA ASP A 170 -4.28 -13.90 -5.01
C ASP A 170 -4.04 -13.45 -3.55
N ILE A 171 -3.44 -12.27 -3.37
CA ILE A 171 -3.26 -11.68 -2.03
C ILE A 171 -4.52 -10.87 -1.68
N PRO A 172 -5.25 -11.22 -0.61
CA PRO A 172 -6.47 -10.52 -0.22
C PRO A 172 -6.15 -9.21 0.51
N PHE A 173 -7.13 -8.31 0.59
CA PHE A 173 -7.11 -6.99 1.26
C PHE A 173 -6.07 -5.98 0.76
N ILE A 174 -4.78 -6.33 0.82
CA ILE A 174 -3.62 -5.46 0.60
C ILE A 174 -3.69 -4.72 -0.75
N PRO A 175 -3.99 -5.38 -1.90
CA PRO A 175 -4.11 -4.68 -3.17
C PRO A 175 -5.16 -3.55 -3.14
N ARG A 176 -6.30 -3.79 -2.49
CA ARG A 176 -7.37 -2.80 -2.39
C ARG A 176 -7.00 -1.68 -1.41
N MET A 177 -6.36 -2.00 -0.28
CA MET A 177 -5.85 -0.99 0.66
C MET A 177 -4.88 -0.02 -0.02
N MET A 178 -4.01 -0.53 -0.90
CA MET A 178 -3.09 0.27 -1.69
C MET A 178 -3.84 1.15 -2.71
N ALA A 179 -4.79 0.57 -3.46
CA ALA A 179 -5.58 1.30 -4.44
C ALA A 179 -6.38 2.45 -3.80
N GLU A 180 -7.07 2.20 -2.68
CA GLU A 180 -7.83 3.22 -1.96
C GLU A 180 -6.93 4.31 -1.35
N TRP A 181 -5.72 3.95 -0.93
CA TRP A 181 -4.73 4.95 -0.50
C TRP A 181 -4.33 5.89 -1.66
N ALA A 182 -4.09 5.34 -2.86
CA ALA A 182 -3.81 6.14 -4.03
C ALA A 182 -5.02 7.01 -4.43
N HIS A 183 -6.23 6.43 -4.37
CA HIS A 183 -7.47 7.15 -4.62
C HIS A 183 -7.63 8.34 -3.66
N GLY A 184 -7.46 8.14 -2.35
CA GLY A 184 -7.54 9.22 -1.37
C GLY A 184 -6.51 10.35 -1.57
N ARG A 185 -5.38 10.06 -2.24
CA ARG A 185 -4.32 11.05 -2.53
C ARG A 185 -4.49 11.77 -3.87
N THR A 186 -5.13 11.14 -4.84
CA THR A 186 -5.13 11.59 -6.24
C THR A 186 -6.52 11.83 -6.82
N GLY A 187 -7.55 11.28 -6.20
CA GLY A 187 -8.91 11.24 -6.75
C GLY A 187 -9.09 10.27 -7.92
N ILE A 188 -8.10 9.42 -8.21
CA ILE A 188 -8.12 8.41 -9.27
C ILE A 188 -8.42 7.03 -8.64
N ASP A 189 -9.57 6.43 -8.93
CA ASP A 189 -9.94 5.10 -8.45
C ASP A 189 -9.63 4.01 -9.50
N ILE A 190 -8.52 3.29 -9.31
CA ILE A 190 -8.17 2.16 -10.17
C ILE A 190 -8.28 0.87 -9.36
N HIS A 191 -9.26 0.04 -9.71
CA HIS A 191 -9.39 -1.29 -9.13
C HIS A 191 -8.09 -2.11 -9.34
N PRO A 192 -7.54 -2.79 -8.32
CA PRO A 192 -6.27 -3.51 -8.44
C PRO A 192 -6.32 -4.65 -9.47
N GLY A 193 -7.51 -5.19 -9.77
CA GLY A 193 -7.70 -6.18 -10.83
C GLY A 193 -7.74 -5.63 -12.26
N ALA A 194 -7.73 -4.31 -12.47
CA ALA A 194 -7.70 -3.73 -13.81
C ALA A 194 -6.40 -4.11 -14.53
N THR A 195 -6.50 -4.51 -15.80
CA THR A 195 -5.32 -4.82 -16.63
C THR A 195 -4.97 -3.61 -17.48
N ILE A 196 -3.80 -3.00 -17.21
CA ILE A 196 -3.35 -1.77 -17.88
C ILE A 196 -2.02 -2.02 -18.59
N GLY A 197 -1.99 -1.78 -19.90
CA GLY A 197 -0.80 -1.93 -20.75
C GLY A 197 0.31 -0.91 -20.44
N ARG A 198 1.40 -0.97 -21.20
CA ARG A 198 2.53 -0.02 -21.13
C ARG A 198 2.14 1.33 -21.75
N TYR A 199 2.92 2.37 -21.49
CA TYR A 199 2.70 3.74 -22.00
C TYR A 199 1.34 4.32 -21.62
N PHE A 200 0.93 4.12 -20.38
CA PHE A 200 -0.35 4.63 -19.88
C PHE A 200 -0.14 5.99 -19.18
N PHE A 201 -1.05 6.93 -19.43
CA PHE A 201 -1.00 8.27 -18.87
C PHE A 201 -2.41 8.74 -18.51
N ILE A 202 -2.55 9.27 -17.30
CA ILE A 202 -3.74 9.98 -16.81
C ILE A 202 -3.31 11.42 -16.53
N ASP A 203 -3.89 12.38 -17.24
CA ASP A 203 -3.67 13.80 -16.98
C ASP A 203 -4.74 14.36 -16.05
N HIS A 204 -4.35 15.23 -15.12
CA HIS A 204 -5.15 15.75 -13.99
C HIS A 204 -5.72 14.68 -13.04
N GLY A 205 -6.59 13.80 -13.53
CA GLY A 205 -6.99 12.54 -12.88
C GLY A 205 -8.16 12.57 -11.90
N THR A 206 -8.50 13.70 -11.30
CA THR A 206 -9.59 13.73 -10.30
C THR A 206 -10.94 13.26 -10.90
N GLY A 207 -11.52 12.21 -10.32
CA GLY A 207 -12.81 11.65 -10.73
C GLY A 207 -12.73 10.57 -11.82
N VAL A 208 -11.51 10.12 -12.16
CA VAL A 208 -11.26 8.91 -12.96
C VAL A 208 -11.51 7.66 -12.12
#